data_AF-A0A2V6PUX5-F1
#
_entry.id   AF-A0A2V6PUX5-F1
#
_cell.length_a   1.000
_cell.length_b   1.000
_cell.length_c   1.000
_cell.angle_alpha   90.00
_cell.angle_beta   90.00
_cell.angle_gamma   90.00
#
_symmetry.space_group_name_H-M   'P 1'
#
loop_
_entity.id
_entity.type
_entity.pdbx_description
1 polymer ?
#
loop_
_entity_poly.entity_id
_entity_poly.type
_entity_poly.pdbx_seq_one_letter_code
_entity_poly.pdbx_strand_id
1 'polypeptide(L)'
;MIGIEFTTFSLVGRCERSGMFGIAIATSEMAVGSRCIHVAPGVGAIVTQASTNPRLGHLGLNLLRAGHSAPRVLEEIAASDQFVERRQLGCLDVRGLTAARTGADNKPWAGHRVERNVVVAANMVAGPQVADAMLGAFGKNPEAPLWERLLTSLEAGKAAGGQPNGETSSGLFVVDRDPYAMVDLRVDLHPEPVAELRRLADAYFPLVDYYNLRPRDPSVPPAAEWLAARRQRAR
;
A
#
# COMPACT_ATOMS: atom_id res chain seq x y z
N MET A 1 -11.44 10.82 27.77
CA MET A 1 -10.91 11.44 26.53
C MET A 1 -10.60 10.29 25.59
N ILE A 2 -11.52 10.00 24.68
CA ILE A 2 -11.37 8.90 23.71
C ILE A 2 -10.30 9.37 22.73
N GLY A 3 -9.23 8.58 22.57
CA GLY A 3 -8.02 8.97 21.82
C GLY A 3 -8.33 9.42 20.39
N ILE A 4 -7.41 10.22 19.84
CA ILE A 4 -7.48 10.78 18.48
C ILE A 4 -7.90 9.67 17.51
N GLU A 5 -8.98 9.93 16.77
CA GLU A 5 -9.61 8.95 15.89
C GLU A 5 -9.02 9.08 14.49
N PHE A 6 -8.34 8.02 14.06
CA PHE A 6 -7.58 7.99 12.82
C PHE A 6 -8.41 7.37 11.70
N THR A 7 -8.62 8.13 10.63
CA THR A 7 -9.31 7.70 9.40
C THR A 7 -8.28 7.02 8.47
N THR A 8 -8.62 6.01 7.65
CA THR A 8 -7.63 5.45 6.69
C THR A 8 -8.30 4.78 5.50
N PHE A 9 -7.69 4.89 4.31
CA PHE A 9 -7.97 4.00 3.19
C PHE A 9 -6.67 3.52 2.54
N SER A 10 -6.64 2.25 2.16
CA SER A 10 -5.47 1.60 1.61
C SER A 10 -5.85 0.50 0.63
N LEU A 11 -4.88 0.12 -0.21
CA LEU A 11 -4.93 -1.12 -0.94
C LEU A 11 -3.60 -1.88 -0.89
N VAL A 12 -3.71 -3.19 -0.85
CA VAL A 12 -2.64 -4.16 -1.05
C VAL A 12 -2.83 -4.77 -2.43
N GLY A 13 -1.80 -4.78 -3.27
CA GLY A 13 -1.88 -5.30 -4.63
C GLY A 13 -0.70 -6.21 -5.00
N ARG A 14 -0.98 -7.19 -5.85
CA ARG A 14 0.04 -8.03 -6.51
C ARG A 14 -0.09 -7.94 -8.02
N CYS A 15 1.04 -7.81 -8.71
CA CYS A 15 1.08 -7.96 -10.16
C CYS A 15 1.38 -9.41 -10.51
N GLU A 16 0.44 -10.09 -11.17
CA GLU A 16 0.61 -11.50 -11.52
C GLU A 16 1.74 -11.76 -12.53
N ARG A 17 2.00 -10.80 -13.43
CA ARG A 17 3.03 -10.92 -14.47
C ARG A 17 4.45 -10.80 -13.90
N SER A 18 4.67 -9.84 -13.00
CA SER A 18 6.00 -9.58 -12.43
C SER A 18 6.24 -10.29 -11.10
N GLY A 19 5.18 -10.67 -10.38
CA GLY A 19 5.25 -11.17 -9.01
C GLY A 19 5.46 -10.07 -7.96
N MET A 20 5.49 -8.79 -8.36
CA MET A 20 5.65 -7.66 -7.44
C MET A 20 4.47 -7.53 -6.47
N PHE A 21 4.76 -7.04 -5.28
CA PHE A 21 3.78 -6.68 -4.26
C PHE A 21 3.90 -5.20 -3.94
N GLY A 22 2.80 -4.58 -3.55
CA GLY A 22 2.85 -3.22 -3.03
C GLY A 22 1.61 -2.80 -2.28
N ILE A 23 1.75 -1.68 -1.59
CA ILE A 23 0.69 -1.04 -0.82
C ILE A 23 0.69 0.46 -1.16
N ALA A 24 -0.50 1.03 -1.33
CA ALA A 24 -0.71 2.46 -1.26
C ALA A 24 -1.76 2.78 -0.19
N ILE A 25 -1.57 3.88 0.55
CA ILE A 25 -2.35 4.20 1.75
C ILE A 25 -2.37 5.71 2.00
N ALA A 26 -3.48 6.22 2.53
CA ALA A 26 -3.58 7.60 3.02
C ALA A 26 -4.41 7.68 4.30
N THR A 27 -4.13 8.69 5.14
CA THR A 27 -4.78 8.91 6.44
C THR A 27 -4.72 10.36 6.88
N SER A 28 -5.60 10.77 7.81
CA SER A 28 -5.56 12.08 8.49
C SER A 28 -4.43 12.20 9.51
N GLU A 29 -3.72 11.12 9.80
CA GLU A 29 -2.57 11.11 10.69
C GLU A 29 -1.23 11.31 10.00
N MET A 30 -0.21 11.62 10.80
CA MET A 30 1.15 11.73 10.31
C MET A 30 1.78 10.35 10.02
N ALA A 31 2.68 10.30 9.04
CA ALA A 31 3.60 9.19 8.81
C ALA A 31 2.94 7.80 8.79
N VAL A 32 1.91 7.62 7.97
CA VAL A 32 1.19 6.34 7.88
C VAL A 32 2.01 5.19 7.31
N GLY A 33 2.92 5.52 6.37
CA GLY A 33 3.73 4.53 5.67
C GLY A 33 4.52 3.64 6.62
N SER A 34 5.23 4.23 7.59
CA SER A 34 6.05 3.47 8.56
C SER A 34 5.25 2.54 9.48
N ARG A 35 3.98 2.86 9.73
CA ARG A 35 3.18 2.15 10.74
C ARG A 35 2.37 1.02 10.12
N CYS A 36 1.84 1.25 8.92
CA CYS A 36 0.79 0.42 8.35
C CYS A 36 1.25 -0.46 7.18
N ILE A 37 2.35 -0.11 6.50
CA ILE A 37 2.83 -0.84 5.32
C ILE A 37 3.81 -1.94 5.73
N HIS A 38 3.47 -3.19 5.38
CA HIS A 38 4.36 -4.34 5.57
C HIS A 38 4.32 -5.21 4.32
N VAL A 39 5.42 -5.23 3.57
CA VAL A 39 5.52 -5.93 2.29
C VAL A 39 6.88 -6.62 2.21
N ALA A 40 6.91 -7.86 1.71
CA ALA A 40 8.16 -8.57 1.49
C ALA A 40 8.19 -9.27 0.11
N PRO A 41 9.31 -9.16 -0.63
CA PRO A 41 9.47 -9.73 -1.96
C PRO A 41 9.33 -11.26 -1.89
N GLY A 42 8.56 -11.85 -2.81
CA GLY A 42 8.32 -13.30 -2.87
C GLY A 42 7.56 -13.89 -1.67
N VAL A 43 7.06 -13.07 -0.74
CA VAL A 43 6.36 -13.52 0.47
C VAL A 43 4.90 -13.11 0.44
N GLY A 44 4.65 -11.81 0.24
CA GLY A 44 3.31 -11.24 0.33
C GLY A 44 3.30 -9.89 1.03
N ALA A 45 2.11 -9.47 1.42
CA ALA A 45 1.87 -8.17 2.00
C ALA A 45 0.76 -8.20 3.06
N ILE A 46 0.89 -7.31 4.04
CA ILE A 46 -0.12 -7.08 5.07
C ILE A 46 -0.19 -5.59 5.39
N VAL A 47 -1.42 -5.08 5.50
CA VAL A 47 -1.71 -3.75 6.02
C VAL A 47 -2.42 -3.87 7.36
N THR A 48 -2.01 -3.06 8.33
CA THR A 48 -2.68 -2.90 9.63
C THR A 48 -3.03 -1.43 9.80
N GLN A 49 -4.32 -1.11 9.97
CA GLN A 49 -4.82 0.26 10.09
C GLN A 49 -5.94 0.38 11.14
N ALA A 50 -6.64 1.53 11.17
CA ALA A 50 -7.50 1.99 12.26
C ALA A 50 -6.69 2.19 13.55
N SER A 51 -7.02 1.53 14.66
CA SER A 51 -6.13 1.50 15.83
C SER A 51 -4.94 0.57 15.54
N THR A 52 -4.05 0.96 14.64
CA THR A 52 -2.99 0.08 14.11
C THR A 52 -2.05 -0.46 15.20
N ASN A 53 -1.59 -1.70 15.03
CA ASN A 53 -0.50 -2.28 15.80
C ASN A 53 0.58 -2.80 14.83
N PRO A 54 1.70 -2.08 14.65
CA PRO A 54 2.75 -2.47 13.70
C PRO A 54 3.33 -3.87 13.96
N ARG A 55 3.27 -4.39 15.20
CA ARG A 55 3.71 -5.75 15.53
C ARG A 55 2.93 -6.82 14.77
N LEU A 56 1.66 -6.56 14.46
CA LEU A 56 0.82 -7.48 13.69
C LEU A 56 1.25 -7.58 12.23
N GLY A 57 1.78 -6.49 11.66
CA GLY A 57 2.35 -6.51 10.32
C GLY A 57 3.59 -7.41 10.23
N HIS A 58 4.48 -7.30 11.22
CA HIS A 58 5.64 -8.19 11.34
C HIS A 58 5.23 -9.66 11.57
N LEU A 59 4.27 -9.91 12.46
CA LEU A 59 3.72 -11.25 12.67
C LEU A 59 3.13 -11.82 11.37
N GLY A 60 2.33 -11.03 10.65
CA GLY A 60 1.72 -11.43 9.39
C GLY A 60 2.75 -11.80 8.33
N LEU A 61 3.80 -11.00 8.15
CA LEU A 61 4.88 -11.34 7.22
C LEU A 61 5.63 -12.62 7.64
N ASN A 62 5.83 -12.86 8.94
CA ASN A 62 6.47 -14.08 9.41
C ASN A 62 5.60 -15.33 9.16
N LEU A 63 4.29 -15.23 9.36
CA LEU A 63 3.35 -16.31 9.05
C LEU A 63 3.28 -16.59 7.54
N LEU A 64 3.27 -15.54 6.71
CA LEU A 64 3.36 -15.69 5.25
C LEU A 64 4.67 -16.38 4.83
N ARG A 65 5.81 -16.00 5.43
CA ARG A 65 7.11 -16.68 5.19
C ARG A 65 7.08 -18.16 5.57
N ALA A 66 6.33 -18.52 6.62
CA ALA A 66 6.14 -19.90 7.03
C ALA A 66 5.13 -20.67 6.15
N GLY A 67 4.59 -20.04 5.09
CA GLY A 67 3.72 -20.69 4.10
C GLY A 67 2.23 -20.64 4.44
N HIS A 68 1.83 -19.90 5.47
CA HIS A 68 0.40 -19.70 5.77
C HIS A 68 -0.28 -18.90 4.65
N SER A 69 -1.54 -19.23 4.37
CA SER A 69 -2.38 -18.48 3.45
C SER A 69 -2.84 -17.16 4.07
N ALA A 70 -3.21 -16.16 3.25
CA ALA A 70 -3.73 -14.89 3.76
C ALA A 70 -4.92 -15.04 4.73
N PRO A 71 -5.94 -15.89 4.47
CA PRO A 71 -7.00 -16.15 5.46
C PRO A 71 -6.45 -16.71 6.77
N ARG A 72 -5.55 -17.70 6.70
CA ARG A 72 -4.96 -18.30 7.90
C ARG A 72 -4.15 -17.30 8.70
N VAL A 73 -3.40 -16.42 8.05
CA VAL A 73 -2.66 -15.34 8.71
C VAL A 73 -3.61 -14.45 9.52
N LEU A 74 -4.77 -14.08 8.96
CA LEU A 74 -5.74 -13.25 9.67
C LEU A 74 -6.42 -14.00 10.83
N GLU A 75 -6.66 -15.30 10.71
CA GLU A 75 -7.14 -16.13 11.83
C GLU A 75 -6.16 -16.13 12.99
N GLU A 76 -4.87 -16.37 12.72
CA GLU A 76 -3.82 -16.38 13.75
C GLU A 76 -3.66 -15.02 14.41
N ILE A 77 -3.68 -13.93 13.62
CA ILE A 77 -3.64 -12.57 14.16
C ILE A 77 -4.85 -12.32 15.06
N ALA A 78 -6.06 -12.69 14.62
CA ALA A 78 -7.28 -12.49 15.40
C ALA A 78 -7.30 -13.29 16.70
N ALA A 79 -6.71 -14.50 16.71
CA ALA A 79 -6.56 -15.28 17.93
C ALA A 79 -5.52 -14.69 18.90
N SER A 80 -4.56 -13.91 18.40
CA SER A 80 -3.44 -13.36 19.19
C SER A 80 -3.66 -11.94 19.75
N ASP A 81 -4.50 -11.12 19.12
CA ASP A 81 -4.74 -9.73 19.54
C ASP A 81 -6.10 -9.58 20.25
N GLN A 82 -6.06 -9.33 21.56
CA GLN A 82 -7.26 -9.08 22.37
C GLN A 82 -8.06 -7.85 21.91
N PHE A 83 -7.44 -6.96 21.12
CA PHE A 83 -8.08 -5.75 20.60
C PHE A 83 -8.33 -5.84 19.09
N VAL A 84 -8.40 -7.05 18.51
CA VAL A 84 -8.58 -7.25 17.07
C VAL A 84 -9.81 -6.49 16.51
N GLU A 85 -10.87 -6.33 17.30
CA GLU A 85 -12.07 -5.58 16.90
C GLU A 85 -11.84 -4.08 16.68
N ARG A 86 -10.74 -3.52 17.20
CA ARG A 86 -10.31 -2.13 16.96
C ARG A 86 -9.35 -1.99 15.78
N ARG A 87 -8.97 -3.11 15.15
CA ARG A 87 -8.06 -3.15 14.01
C ARG A 87 -8.83 -3.22 12.71
N GLN A 88 -8.16 -2.84 11.64
CA GLN A 88 -8.53 -3.23 10.29
C GLN A 88 -7.31 -3.80 9.58
N LEU A 89 -7.47 -4.99 9.02
CA LEU A 89 -6.39 -5.80 8.47
C LEU A 89 -6.69 -6.18 7.03
N GLY A 90 -5.68 -6.14 6.17
CA GLY A 90 -5.73 -6.68 4.82
C GLY A 90 -4.47 -7.48 4.54
N CYS A 91 -4.60 -8.68 3.98
CA CYS A 91 -3.48 -9.59 3.73
C CYS A 91 -3.57 -10.21 2.35
N LEU A 92 -2.41 -10.37 1.70
CA LEU A 92 -2.26 -10.96 0.38
C LEU A 92 -1.04 -11.89 0.40
N ASP A 93 -1.25 -13.16 0.07
CA ASP A 93 -0.18 -14.18 0.05
C ASP A 93 0.51 -14.30 -1.31
N VAL A 94 1.63 -15.03 -1.34
CA VAL A 94 2.44 -15.20 -2.56
C VAL A 94 1.68 -15.78 -3.76
N ARG A 95 0.60 -16.53 -3.51
CA ARG A 95 -0.24 -17.18 -4.53
C ARG A 95 -1.37 -16.28 -5.03
N GLY A 96 -1.47 -15.06 -4.50
CA GLY A 96 -2.51 -14.10 -4.82
C GLY A 96 -3.82 -14.33 -4.07
N LEU A 97 -3.85 -15.22 -3.06
CA LEU A 97 -5.01 -15.35 -2.20
C LEU A 97 -5.02 -14.20 -1.20
N THR A 98 -6.22 -13.68 -0.97
CA THR A 98 -6.44 -12.44 -0.24
C THR A 98 -7.44 -12.64 0.89
N ALA A 99 -7.28 -11.86 1.95
CA ALA A 99 -8.21 -11.83 3.07
C ALA A 99 -8.20 -10.44 3.70
N ALA A 100 -9.31 -10.07 4.32
CA ALA A 100 -9.41 -8.84 5.08
C ALA A 100 -10.29 -9.04 6.31
N ARG A 101 -10.07 -8.20 7.33
CA ARG A 101 -10.89 -8.12 8.53
C ARG A 101 -11.12 -6.66 8.87
N THR A 102 -12.38 -6.26 8.99
CA THR A 102 -12.77 -5.01 9.63
C THR A 102 -13.34 -5.37 10.99
N GLY A 103 -12.68 -4.94 12.06
CA GLY A 103 -13.17 -5.20 13.42
C GLY A 103 -14.44 -4.41 13.73
N ALA A 104 -15.30 -4.95 14.59
CA ALA A 104 -16.61 -4.41 14.91
C ALA A 104 -16.58 -3.03 15.61
N ASP A 105 -15.46 -2.67 16.25
CA ASP A 105 -15.27 -1.38 16.92
C ASP A 105 -14.74 -0.28 15.97
N ASN A 106 -14.60 -0.58 14.67
CA ASN A 106 -14.17 0.41 13.67
C ASN A 106 -15.33 1.34 13.33
N LYS A 107 -15.09 2.65 13.38
CA LYS A 107 -16.13 3.65 13.16
C LYS A 107 -16.63 3.68 11.71
N PRO A 108 -17.96 3.76 11.50
CA PRO A 108 -18.53 3.78 10.17
C PRO A 108 -18.22 5.10 9.43
N TRP A 109 -18.13 5.08 8.10
CA TRP A 109 -18.15 3.86 7.30
C TRP A 109 -16.80 3.13 7.38
N ALA A 110 -16.83 1.82 7.64
CA ALA A 110 -15.67 0.95 7.63
C ALA A 110 -15.99 -0.38 6.96
N GLY A 111 -15.08 -0.83 6.10
CA GLY A 111 -15.29 -2.02 5.28
C GLY A 111 -14.08 -2.34 4.43
N HIS A 112 -14.20 -3.41 3.65
CA HIS A 112 -13.15 -3.87 2.75
C HIS A 112 -13.73 -4.49 1.48
N ARG A 113 -12.87 -4.65 0.47
CA ARG A 113 -13.10 -5.45 -0.73
C ARG A 113 -11.95 -6.40 -0.93
N VAL A 114 -12.26 -7.61 -1.36
CA VAL A 114 -11.29 -8.69 -1.52
C VAL A 114 -11.53 -9.33 -2.88
N GLU A 115 -10.51 -9.30 -3.72
CA GLU A 115 -10.46 -10.05 -4.97
C GLU A 115 -9.10 -10.72 -5.09
N ARG A 116 -8.93 -11.59 -6.09
CA ARG A 116 -7.62 -12.20 -6.33
C ARG A 116 -6.59 -11.11 -6.61
N ASN A 117 -5.42 -11.22 -5.97
CA ASN A 117 -4.33 -10.25 -6.10
C ASN A 117 -4.62 -8.81 -5.60
N VAL A 118 -5.75 -8.54 -4.94
CA VAL A 118 -6.02 -7.19 -4.38
C VAL A 118 -6.90 -7.23 -3.13
N VAL A 119 -6.53 -6.42 -2.14
CA VAL A 119 -7.35 -6.11 -0.96
C VAL A 119 -7.45 -4.61 -0.83
N VAL A 120 -8.67 -4.07 -0.71
CA VAL A 120 -8.93 -2.68 -0.37
C VAL A 120 -9.53 -2.63 1.03
N ALA A 121 -9.04 -1.75 1.88
CA ALA A 121 -9.56 -1.54 3.23
C ALA A 121 -9.73 -0.06 3.51
N ALA A 122 -10.89 0.33 4.04
CA ALA A 122 -11.18 1.72 4.39
C ALA A 122 -11.99 1.83 5.68
N ASN A 123 -11.71 2.84 6.48
CA ASN A 123 -12.42 3.19 7.72
C ASN A 123 -12.51 4.71 7.88
N MET A 124 -13.62 5.16 8.48
CA MET A 124 -14.00 6.56 8.63
C MET A 124 -13.89 7.37 7.33
N VAL A 125 -14.28 6.75 6.22
CA VAL A 125 -14.37 7.39 4.91
C VAL A 125 -15.81 7.82 4.61
N ALA A 126 -16.01 8.62 3.56
CA ALA A 126 -17.31 9.15 3.17
C ALA A 126 -18.39 8.07 2.91
N GLY A 127 -17.99 6.84 2.57
CA GLY A 127 -18.89 5.72 2.38
C GLY A 127 -18.28 4.56 1.59
N PRO A 128 -19.08 3.52 1.26
CA PRO A 128 -18.60 2.34 0.54
C PRO A 128 -18.02 2.65 -0.84
N GLN A 129 -18.50 3.72 -1.48
CA GLN A 129 -18.05 4.17 -2.79
C GLN A 129 -16.54 4.43 -2.84
N VAL A 130 -15.91 4.76 -1.71
CA VAL A 130 -14.46 4.94 -1.64
C VAL A 130 -13.74 3.62 -1.90
N ALA A 131 -14.11 2.55 -1.20
CA ALA A 131 -13.51 1.24 -1.41
C ALA A 131 -13.83 0.66 -2.81
N ASP A 132 -15.05 0.90 -3.30
CA ASP A 132 -15.47 0.46 -4.64
C ASP A 132 -14.70 1.17 -5.75
N ALA A 133 -14.50 2.48 -5.63
CA ALA A 133 -13.71 3.27 -6.59
C ALA A 133 -12.25 2.83 -6.63
N MET A 134 -11.64 2.58 -5.46
CA MET A 134 -10.26 2.06 -5.38
C MET A 134 -10.13 0.70 -6.07
N LEU A 135 -11.05 -0.24 -5.79
CA LEU A 135 -11.02 -1.56 -6.40
C LEU A 135 -11.20 -1.49 -7.93
N GLY A 136 -12.20 -0.73 -8.39
CA GLY A 136 -12.48 -0.56 -9.81
C GLY A 136 -11.31 0.08 -10.57
N ALA A 137 -10.64 1.07 -9.97
CA ALA A 137 -9.46 1.69 -10.54
C ALA A 137 -8.28 0.72 -10.67
N PHE A 138 -8.04 -0.13 -9.66
CA PHE A 138 -6.95 -1.12 -9.70
C PHE A 138 -7.07 -2.12 -10.86
N GLY A 139 -8.30 -2.51 -11.18
CA GLY A 139 -8.64 -3.44 -12.26
C GLY A 139 -8.73 -2.80 -13.65
N LYS A 140 -8.78 -1.46 -13.76
CA LYS A 140 -9.06 -0.76 -15.02
C LYS A 140 -7.97 -0.94 -16.09
N ASN A 141 -6.70 -1.02 -15.68
CA ASN A 141 -5.59 -1.22 -16.60
C ASN A 141 -4.61 -2.26 -16.03
N PRO A 142 -4.88 -3.56 -16.22
CA PRO A 142 -4.06 -4.64 -15.64
C PRO A 142 -2.63 -4.67 -16.20
N GLU A 143 -2.41 -4.14 -17.40
CA GLU A 143 -1.11 -4.09 -18.07
C GLU A 143 -0.21 -2.94 -17.58
N ALA A 144 -0.79 -1.94 -16.89
CA ALA A 144 -0.01 -0.88 -16.28
C ALA A 144 0.93 -1.44 -15.18
N PRO A 145 2.08 -0.79 -14.94
CA PRO A 145 2.95 -1.12 -13.82
C PRO A 145 2.18 -1.13 -12.49
N LEU A 146 2.56 -2.02 -11.57
CA LEU A 146 1.86 -2.18 -10.29
C LEU A 146 1.73 -0.86 -9.52
N TRP A 147 2.80 -0.07 -9.50
CA TRP A 147 2.82 1.20 -8.79
C TRP A 147 1.77 2.20 -9.30
N GLU A 148 1.56 2.26 -10.61
CA GLU A 148 0.60 3.16 -11.24
C GLU A 148 -0.81 2.71 -10.85
N ARG A 149 -1.08 1.40 -10.96
CA ARG A 149 -2.36 0.82 -10.54
C ARG A 149 -2.67 1.10 -9.08
N LEU A 150 -1.69 0.97 -8.19
CA LEU A 150 -1.83 1.30 -6.77
C LEU A 150 -2.14 2.78 -6.56
N LEU A 151 -1.37 3.67 -7.19
CA LEU A 151 -1.51 5.11 -7.02
C LEU A 151 -2.82 5.64 -7.63
N THR A 152 -3.18 5.23 -8.85
CA THR A 152 -4.49 5.55 -9.46
C THR A 152 -5.65 5.06 -8.60
N SER A 153 -5.50 3.91 -7.94
CA SER A 153 -6.53 3.43 -7.01
C SER A 153 -6.67 4.33 -5.80
N LEU A 154 -5.55 4.75 -5.20
CA LEU A 154 -5.56 5.69 -4.07
C LEU A 154 -6.19 7.04 -4.47
N GLU A 155 -5.85 7.56 -5.65
CA GLU A 155 -6.45 8.77 -6.24
C GLU A 155 -7.96 8.63 -6.44
N ALA A 156 -8.42 7.48 -6.93
CA ALA A 156 -9.85 7.19 -7.09
C ALA A 156 -10.59 7.15 -5.75
N GLY A 157 -9.98 6.58 -4.71
CA GLY A 157 -10.52 6.60 -3.35
C GLY A 157 -10.69 8.02 -2.79
N LYS A 158 -9.66 8.86 -2.96
CA LYS A 158 -9.72 10.29 -2.60
C LYS A 158 -10.83 11.02 -3.38
N ALA A 159 -10.92 10.82 -4.69
CA ALA A 159 -11.92 11.46 -5.55
C ALA A 159 -13.36 11.01 -5.23
N ALA A 160 -13.55 9.78 -4.74
CA ALA A 160 -14.84 9.25 -4.30
C ALA A 160 -15.29 9.76 -2.91
N GLY A 161 -14.55 10.71 -2.33
CA GLY A 161 -14.86 11.39 -1.09
C GLY A 161 -13.83 11.15 0.02
N GLY A 162 -12.93 10.17 -0.14
CA GLY A 162 -11.85 9.88 0.79
C GLY A 162 -12.28 10.02 2.25
N GLN A 163 -11.55 10.85 2.97
CA GLN A 163 -11.85 11.21 4.35
C GLN A 163 -12.62 12.53 4.42
N PRO A 164 -13.72 12.62 5.19
CA PRO A 164 -14.52 13.84 5.28
C PRO A 164 -13.74 15.10 5.70
N ASN A 165 -12.70 14.92 6.53
CA ASN A 165 -11.86 16.00 7.05
C ASN A 165 -10.51 16.12 6.32
N GLY A 166 -10.32 15.39 5.22
CA GLY A 166 -9.06 15.31 4.49
C GLY A 166 -8.01 14.38 5.13
N GLU A 167 -6.96 14.15 4.35
CA GLU A 167 -5.80 13.32 4.68
C GLU A 167 -4.59 14.23 4.96
N THR A 168 -3.67 13.75 5.81
CA THR A 168 -2.44 14.44 6.21
C THR A 168 -1.19 13.70 5.76
N SER A 169 -1.25 12.37 5.61
CA SER A 169 -0.13 11.57 5.10
C SER A 169 -0.55 10.50 4.11
N SER A 170 0.40 10.08 3.28
CA SER A 170 0.22 9.09 2.23
C SER A 170 1.53 8.33 1.98
N GLY A 171 1.43 7.10 1.46
CA GLY A 171 2.60 6.30 1.11
C GLY A 171 2.35 5.34 -0.04
N LEU A 172 3.40 5.07 -0.81
CA LEU A 172 3.46 4.06 -1.86
C LEU A 172 4.72 3.22 -1.66
N PHE A 173 4.53 1.92 -1.47
CA PHE A 173 5.62 0.98 -1.27
C PHE A 173 5.47 -0.20 -2.21
N VAL A 174 6.52 -0.50 -2.99
CA VAL A 174 6.53 -1.60 -3.96
C VAL A 174 7.83 -2.36 -3.85
N VAL A 175 7.74 -3.69 -3.78
CA VAL A 175 8.88 -4.60 -3.82
C VAL A 175 8.85 -5.44 -5.09
N ASP A 176 10.05 -5.80 -5.57
CA ASP A 176 10.23 -6.75 -6.65
C ASP A 176 10.93 -8.03 -6.13
N ARG A 177 12.21 -8.24 -6.51
CA ARG A 177 12.97 -9.45 -6.17
C ARG A 177 14.04 -9.21 -5.11
N ASP A 178 14.60 -8.02 -5.07
CA ASP A 178 15.66 -7.65 -4.14
C ASP A 178 15.12 -7.46 -2.72
N PRO A 179 15.94 -7.64 -1.66
CA PRO A 179 15.49 -7.61 -0.26
C PRO A 179 15.14 -6.20 0.24
N TYR A 180 15.21 -5.19 -0.62
CA TYR A 180 14.86 -3.80 -0.35
C TYR A 180 13.75 -3.33 -1.30
N ALA A 181 13.10 -2.22 -0.94
CA ALA A 181 12.02 -1.66 -1.73
C ALA A 181 12.52 -1.22 -3.12
N MET A 182 11.78 -1.58 -4.17
CA MET A 182 11.94 -0.97 -5.48
C MET A 182 11.47 0.49 -5.43
N VAL A 183 10.39 0.76 -4.68
CA VAL A 183 9.83 2.08 -4.42
C VAL A 183 9.44 2.16 -2.95
N ASP A 184 9.88 3.20 -2.26
CA ASP A 184 9.41 3.61 -0.94
C ASP A 184 9.25 5.14 -0.96
N LEU A 185 8.05 5.61 -1.29
CA LEU A 185 7.71 7.02 -1.35
C LEU A 185 6.71 7.34 -0.25
N ARG A 186 7.02 8.40 0.52
CA ARG A 186 6.25 8.79 1.69
C ARG A 186 6.03 10.29 1.70
N VAL A 187 4.78 10.67 1.93
CA VAL A 187 4.38 12.03 2.26
C VAL A 187 3.90 11.97 3.70
N ASP A 188 4.79 12.24 4.64
CA ASP A 188 4.50 12.01 6.06
C ASP A 188 3.66 13.14 6.69
N LEU A 189 3.65 14.33 6.10
CA LEU A 189 2.86 15.50 6.53
C LEU A 189 2.66 16.48 5.36
N HIS A 190 1.46 16.56 4.81
CA HIS A 190 1.11 17.50 3.73
C HIS A 190 -0.41 17.72 3.69
N PRO A 191 -0.92 18.92 3.34
CA PRO A 191 -2.36 19.18 3.22
C PRO A 191 -3.03 18.41 2.07
N GLU A 192 -2.27 18.04 1.05
CA GLU A 192 -2.74 17.28 -0.12
C GLU A 192 -1.82 16.07 -0.35
N PRO A 193 -1.81 15.07 0.55
CA PRO A 193 -0.73 14.08 0.57
C PRO A 193 -0.83 13.07 -0.57
N VAL A 194 -2.03 12.81 -1.11
CA VAL A 194 -2.22 11.93 -2.27
C VAL A 194 -1.69 12.59 -3.54
N ALA A 195 -2.00 13.87 -3.77
CA ALA A 195 -1.48 14.61 -4.91
C ALA A 195 0.04 14.80 -4.83
N GLU A 196 0.56 15.05 -3.63
CA GLU A 196 2.01 15.15 -3.43
C GLU A 196 2.71 13.80 -3.66
N LEU A 197 2.09 12.68 -3.28
CA LEU A 197 2.62 11.36 -3.56
C LEU A 197 2.70 11.09 -5.06
N ARG A 198 1.73 11.57 -5.86
CA ARG A 198 1.79 11.54 -7.33
C ARG A 198 2.96 12.35 -7.88
N ARG A 199 3.15 13.58 -7.39
CA ARG A 199 4.29 14.41 -7.80
C ARG A 199 5.63 13.71 -7.53
N LEU A 200 5.77 13.07 -6.36
CA LEU A 200 6.95 12.28 -6.01
C LEU A 200 7.12 11.04 -6.91
N ALA A 201 6.04 10.32 -7.18
CA ALA A 201 6.04 9.17 -8.08
C ALA A 201 6.53 9.56 -9.48
N ASP A 202 5.97 10.60 -10.07
CA ASP A 202 6.34 11.06 -11.42
C ASP A 202 7.82 11.47 -11.52
N ALA A 203 8.40 11.98 -10.42
CA ALA A 203 9.82 12.28 -10.33
C ALA A 203 10.71 11.04 -10.11
N TYR A 204 10.23 10.04 -9.36
CA TYR A 204 10.99 8.87 -8.96
C TYR A 204 10.99 7.75 -10.02
N PHE A 205 9.85 7.47 -10.65
CA PHE A 205 9.72 6.33 -11.56
C PHE A 205 10.67 6.33 -12.77
N PRO A 206 11.01 7.49 -13.38
CA PRO A 206 12.06 7.53 -14.40
C PRO A 206 13.44 7.04 -13.92
N LEU A 207 13.67 7.04 -12.61
CA LEU A 207 14.92 6.67 -11.95
C LEU A 207 14.93 5.24 -11.40
N VAL A 208 13.83 4.49 -11.46
CA VAL A 208 13.78 3.12 -10.90
C VAL A 208 14.85 2.22 -11.50
N ASP A 209 14.96 2.20 -12.83
CA ASP A 209 16.01 1.44 -13.54
C ASP A 209 17.42 1.87 -13.11
N TYR A 210 17.64 3.17 -12.86
CA TYR A 210 18.91 3.70 -12.38
C TYR A 210 19.22 3.21 -10.96
N TYR A 211 18.26 3.31 -10.04
CA TYR A 211 18.43 2.86 -8.66
C TYR A 211 18.52 1.33 -8.54
N ASN A 212 17.96 0.58 -9.47
CA ASN A 212 18.15 -0.88 -9.55
C ASN A 212 19.53 -1.25 -10.10
N LEU A 213 20.09 -0.46 -11.02
CA LEU A 213 21.41 -0.70 -11.59
C LEU A 213 22.55 -0.33 -10.62
N ARG A 214 22.42 0.79 -9.92
CA ARG A 214 23.51 1.38 -9.12
C ARG A 214 24.09 0.48 -8.02
N PRO A 215 23.32 -0.37 -7.32
CA PRO A 215 23.87 -1.35 -6.38
C PRO A 215 24.75 -2.41 -7.04
N ARG A 216 24.49 -2.73 -8.32
CA ARG A 216 25.25 -3.71 -9.11
C ARG A 216 26.46 -3.08 -9.81
N ASP A 217 26.30 -1.82 -10.21
CA ASP A 217 27.36 -1.02 -10.84
C ASP A 217 27.38 0.40 -10.24
N PRO A 218 28.26 0.68 -9.27
CA PRO A 218 28.35 2.00 -8.65
C PRO A 218 29.08 3.02 -9.54
N SER A 219 29.62 2.62 -10.70
CA SER A 219 30.33 3.51 -11.63
C SER A 219 29.39 4.30 -12.56
N VAL A 220 28.09 3.99 -12.53
CA VAL A 220 27.08 4.73 -13.29
C VAL A 220 27.14 6.23 -12.99
N PRO A 221 26.99 7.09 -14.01
CA PRO A 221 27.06 8.54 -13.82
C PRO A 221 25.90 9.02 -12.93
N PRO A 222 25.97 10.26 -12.39
CA PRO A 222 24.89 10.83 -11.60
C PRO A 222 23.52 10.73 -12.30
N ALA A 223 22.46 10.57 -11.50
CA ALA A 223 21.10 10.34 -11.98
C ALA A 223 20.63 11.31 -13.09
N ALA A 224 20.98 12.60 -12.96
CA ALA A 224 20.64 13.62 -13.95
C ALA A 224 21.28 13.37 -15.33
N GLU A 225 22.57 13.01 -15.35
CA GLU A 225 23.30 12.68 -16.57
C GLU A 225 22.82 11.37 -17.18
N TRP A 226 22.57 10.36 -16.34
CA TRP A 226 22.04 9.08 -16.77
C TRP A 226 20.66 9.23 -17.45
N LEU A 227 19.77 10.05 -16.89
CA LEU A 227 18.47 10.36 -17.47
C LEU A 227 18.60 11.10 -18.81
N ALA A 228 19.50 12.10 -18.89
CA ALA A 228 19.73 12.86 -20.11
C ALA A 228 20.20 11.95 -21.26
N ALA A 229 21.12 11.02 -20.98
CA ALA A 229 21.62 10.06 -21.96
C ALA A 229 20.52 9.12 -22.48
N ARG A 230 19.60 8.64 -21.63
CA ARG A 230 18.46 7.81 -22.09
C ARG A 230 17.51 8.58 -22.99
N ARG A 231 17.21 9.84 -22.66
CA ARG A 231 16.33 10.69 -23.48
C ARG A 231 16.89 10.95 -24.87
N GLN A 232 18.20 11.03 -25.02
CA GLN A 232 18.86 11.17 -26.32
C GLN A 232 18.78 9.90 -27.16
N ARG A 233 18.85 8.71 -26.54
CA ARG A 233 18.75 7.41 -27.23
C ARG A 233 17.33 7.03 -27.66
N ALA A 234 16.31 7.66 -27.07
CA ALA A 234 14.90 7.42 -27.38
C ALA A 234 14.33 8.37 -28.45
N ARG A 235 15.14 9.30 -28.96
CA ARG A 235 14.84 10.20 -30.07
C ARG A 235 15.51 9.70 -31.34
#